data_AF-A0A4R5KBL4-F1
#
_entry.id   AF-A0A4R5KBL4-F1
#
_cell.length_a   1.000
_cell.length_b   1.000
_cell.length_c   1.000
_cell.angle_alpha   90.00
_cell.angle_beta   90.00
_cell.angle_gamma   90.00
#
_symmetry.space_group_name_H-M   'P 1'
#
loop_
_entity.id
_entity.type
_entity.pdbx_description
1 polymer ?
#
loop_
_entity_poly.entity_id
_entity_poly.type
_entity_poly.pdbx_seq_one_letter_code
_entity_poly.pdbx_strand_id
1 'polypeptide(L)'
;MADKYTQFVSHGIGKDLAKRLGLPQPARLRRYAPGLPLVPGPVLVLGTGRMDANGADELASELAAWGLDVRRNALPKEKLGAIILVLDDVGHPDDLAKPVLTAAQSLRDLAPSARVVTVSRTPDSAGLPAVAAARQAVDGLLRSLAKELRAGATANGILLANGVGAVRLSALGALRFFLSGRSAFVDGQLLTVAKDAGQLPPDPDRPLAGKVAVVTGAARGIGAAIARTLYRDGARLVVVDIPAAGDHLAQVANEVHGTALQVDITAEDAGRRIIDHALERHGGLDILVHNAGITRDKLLANMDENRWNAVIGVNIAAQLRINEAVLASNPHGLSPRIVSVASTSGIAGNRGQTNYAASKGGVIGMVRATAPLLAERGGSINAVAPGFIETEMTARIPFATREVARRLNSLQQGGRPDDVAEAIAFLASDAAGGISGEVLRVCGQNLVGA
;
A
#
# COMPACT_ATOMS: atom_id res chain seq x y z
N MET A 1 -13.21 16.65 -2.39
CA MET A 1 -14.44 16.75 -3.20
C MET A 1 -14.53 15.53 -4.09
N ALA A 2 -15.69 14.86 -4.14
CA ALA A 2 -15.89 13.73 -5.04
C ALA A 2 -15.78 14.19 -6.50
N ASP A 3 -15.24 13.32 -7.36
CA ASP A 3 -15.15 13.54 -8.80
C ASP A 3 -16.57 13.69 -9.40
N LYS A 4 -17.00 14.95 -9.58
CA LYS A 4 -18.33 15.29 -10.12
C LYS A 4 -18.55 14.72 -11.52
N TYR A 5 -17.48 14.59 -12.32
CA TYR A 5 -17.53 13.95 -13.62
C TYR A 5 -17.81 12.45 -13.46
N THR A 6 -17.03 11.74 -12.63
CA THR A 6 -17.26 10.31 -12.36
C THR A 6 -18.66 10.05 -11.81
N GLN A 7 -19.16 10.91 -10.91
CA GLN A 7 -20.54 10.79 -10.40
C GLN A 7 -21.59 10.94 -11.51
N PHE A 8 -21.44 11.93 -12.39
CA PHE A 8 -22.33 12.17 -13.52
C PHE A 8 -22.32 11.02 -14.52
N VAL A 9 -21.13 10.55 -14.93
CA VAL A 9 -21.02 9.50 -15.97
C VAL A 9 -21.31 8.08 -15.45
N SER A 10 -21.52 7.90 -14.14
CA SER A 10 -21.78 6.59 -13.54
C SER A 10 -23.26 6.30 -13.24
N HIS A 11 -24.16 7.29 -13.33
CA HIS A 11 -25.59 7.12 -12.98
C HIS A 11 -26.55 7.73 -14.02
N GLY A 12 -27.73 7.13 -14.16
CA GLY A 12 -28.87 7.68 -14.89
C GLY A 12 -28.56 8.20 -16.30
N ILE A 13 -29.14 9.35 -16.65
CA ILE A 13 -29.00 10.00 -17.97
C ILE A 13 -27.53 10.29 -18.30
N GLY A 14 -26.71 10.65 -17.31
CA GLY A 14 -25.29 10.95 -17.53
C GLY A 14 -24.47 9.74 -17.96
N LYS A 15 -24.82 8.54 -17.48
CA LYS A 15 -24.22 7.27 -17.94
C LYS A 15 -24.56 6.97 -19.40
N ASP A 16 -25.82 7.14 -19.79
CA ASP A 16 -26.25 6.85 -21.16
C ASP A 16 -25.69 7.86 -22.16
N LEU A 17 -25.62 9.14 -21.76
CA LEU A 17 -25.01 10.19 -22.56
C LEU A 17 -23.50 9.97 -22.73
N ALA A 18 -22.78 9.67 -21.65
CA ALA A 18 -21.35 9.38 -21.70
C ALA A 18 -21.05 8.15 -22.58
N LYS A 19 -21.87 7.10 -22.49
CA LYS A 19 -21.75 5.92 -23.36
C LYS A 19 -21.95 6.28 -24.84
N ARG A 20 -22.94 7.10 -25.17
CA ARG A 20 -23.19 7.58 -26.55
C ARG A 20 -22.06 8.47 -27.08
N LEU A 21 -21.42 9.23 -26.20
CA LEU A 21 -20.33 10.15 -26.53
C LEU A 21 -18.93 9.50 -26.42
N GLY A 22 -18.84 8.21 -26.07
CA GLY A 22 -17.56 7.52 -25.91
C GLY A 22 -16.70 8.04 -24.75
N LEU A 23 -17.33 8.69 -23.76
CA LEU A 23 -16.62 9.31 -22.64
C LEU A 23 -16.14 8.25 -21.63
N PRO A 24 -14.94 8.41 -21.03
CA PRO A 24 -14.43 7.48 -20.02
C PRO A 24 -15.38 7.34 -18.82
N GLN A 25 -15.70 6.10 -18.48
CA GLN A 25 -16.55 5.73 -17.33
C GLN A 25 -15.75 4.88 -16.35
N PRO A 26 -14.93 5.51 -15.48
CA PRO A 26 -14.17 4.77 -14.48
C PRO A 26 -15.11 3.99 -13.55
N ALA A 27 -14.71 2.78 -13.19
CA ALA A 27 -15.48 1.95 -12.30
C ALA A 27 -15.53 2.55 -10.87
N ARG A 28 -16.66 2.38 -10.19
CA ARG A 28 -16.72 2.66 -8.75
C ARG A 28 -15.94 1.58 -8.00
N LEU A 29 -14.78 1.95 -7.46
CA LEU A 29 -13.93 1.01 -6.73
C LEU A 29 -14.59 0.58 -5.41
N ARG A 30 -14.66 -0.73 -5.19
CA ARG A 30 -15.03 -1.33 -3.89
C ARG A 30 -13.94 -1.06 -2.87
N ARG A 31 -14.25 -0.22 -1.87
CA ARG A 31 -13.40 0.08 -0.71
C ARG A 31 -13.87 -0.68 0.52
N TYR A 32 -12.98 -0.81 1.49
CA TYR A 32 -13.31 -1.45 2.76
C TYR A 32 -14.39 -0.67 3.52
N ALA A 33 -15.28 -1.41 4.14
CA ALA A 33 -16.18 -0.94 5.18
C ALA A 33 -16.43 -2.12 6.14
N PRO A 34 -16.56 -1.86 7.45
CA PRO A 34 -16.84 -2.92 8.43
C PRO A 34 -18.04 -3.78 8.03
N GLY A 35 -17.93 -5.10 8.20
CA GLY A 35 -18.98 -6.07 7.90
C GLY A 35 -19.15 -6.42 6.42
N LEU A 36 -18.43 -5.79 5.48
CA LEU A 36 -18.40 -6.26 4.10
C LEU A 36 -17.56 -7.55 3.99
N PRO A 37 -17.92 -8.50 3.10
CA PRO A 37 -17.16 -9.74 2.93
C PRO A 37 -15.72 -9.45 2.45
N LEU A 38 -14.79 -10.40 2.55
CA LEU A 38 -13.43 -10.18 2.06
C LEU A 38 -13.41 -9.95 0.53
N VAL A 39 -14.06 -10.84 -0.22
CA VAL A 39 -14.23 -10.79 -1.68
C VAL A 39 -15.72 -10.82 -2.05
N PRO A 40 -16.13 -10.30 -3.21
CA PRO A 40 -17.54 -10.22 -3.61
C PRO A 40 -18.10 -11.49 -4.28
N GLY A 41 -17.38 -12.61 -4.21
CA GLY A 41 -17.74 -13.87 -4.87
C GLY A 41 -16.67 -14.96 -4.66
N PRO A 42 -16.80 -16.11 -5.33
CA PRO A 42 -15.86 -17.22 -5.19
C PRO A 42 -14.42 -16.86 -5.58
N VAL A 43 -13.46 -17.57 -5.00
CA VAL A 43 -12.03 -17.44 -5.26
C VAL A 43 -11.55 -18.64 -6.06
N LEU A 44 -11.11 -18.41 -7.29
CA LEU A 44 -10.45 -19.44 -8.09
C LEU A 44 -8.96 -19.49 -7.73
N VAL A 45 -8.48 -20.63 -7.21
CA VAL A 45 -7.06 -20.84 -6.91
C VAL A 45 -6.49 -21.83 -7.92
N LEU A 46 -5.44 -21.41 -8.62
CA LEU A 46 -4.76 -22.17 -9.65
C LEU A 46 -3.27 -22.33 -9.30
N GLY A 47 -2.67 -23.43 -9.72
CA GLY A 47 -1.23 -23.67 -9.66
C GLY A 47 -0.70 -24.24 -10.98
N THR A 48 0.60 -24.52 -11.05
CA THR A 48 1.24 -25.17 -12.22
C THR A 48 0.67 -26.56 -12.52
N GLY A 49 0.11 -27.21 -11.49
CA GLY A 49 -0.43 -28.56 -11.57
C GLY A 49 0.65 -29.64 -11.64
N ARG A 50 1.87 -29.34 -11.17
CA ARG A 50 2.88 -30.35 -10.91
C ARG A 50 2.52 -31.09 -9.62
N MET A 51 2.66 -32.42 -9.62
CA MET A 51 2.27 -33.27 -8.47
C MET A 51 3.09 -33.00 -7.21
N ASP A 52 4.28 -32.40 -7.33
CA ASP A 52 5.18 -32.03 -6.24
C ASP A 52 4.92 -30.60 -5.69
N ALA A 53 4.02 -29.84 -6.30
CA ALA A 53 3.75 -28.44 -5.96
C ALA A 53 2.46 -28.28 -5.15
N ASN A 54 2.58 -28.35 -3.82
CA ASN A 54 1.42 -28.30 -2.90
C ASN A 54 0.93 -26.88 -2.57
N GLY A 55 1.68 -25.83 -2.90
CA GLY A 55 1.39 -24.46 -2.46
C GLY A 55 -0.02 -23.97 -2.84
N ALA A 56 -0.53 -24.41 -4.00
CA ALA A 56 -1.87 -24.07 -4.45
C ALA A 56 -2.98 -24.78 -3.65
N ASP A 57 -2.75 -26.01 -3.19
CA ASP A 57 -3.71 -26.79 -2.39
C ASP A 57 -3.68 -26.35 -0.92
N GLU A 58 -2.49 -26.09 -0.38
CA GLU A 58 -2.31 -25.49 0.95
C GLU A 58 -3.05 -24.16 1.04
N LEU A 59 -2.84 -23.28 0.06
CA LEU A 59 -3.49 -21.98 0.05
C LEU A 59 -5.01 -22.07 -0.14
N ALA A 60 -5.48 -23.00 -0.96
CA ALA A 60 -6.92 -23.24 -1.11
C ALA A 60 -7.56 -23.69 0.20
N SER A 61 -6.86 -24.54 0.97
CA SER A 61 -7.32 -25.02 2.28
C SER A 61 -7.40 -23.88 3.30
N GLU A 62 -6.38 -23.02 3.35
CA GLU A 62 -6.37 -21.84 4.23
C GLU A 62 -7.48 -20.84 3.88
N LEU A 63 -7.71 -20.58 2.60
CA LEU A 63 -8.79 -19.68 2.16
C LEU A 63 -10.18 -20.24 2.52
N ALA A 64 -10.37 -21.57 2.44
CA ALA A 64 -11.59 -22.22 2.89
C ALA A 64 -11.74 -22.11 4.42
N ALA A 65 -10.65 -22.19 5.18
CA ALA A 65 -10.65 -21.97 6.64
C ALA A 65 -11.04 -20.54 7.02
N TRP A 66 -10.81 -19.56 6.14
CA TRP A 66 -11.33 -18.18 6.28
C TRP A 66 -12.82 -18.05 5.94
N GLY A 67 -13.49 -19.14 5.58
CA GLY A 67 -14.89 -19.16 5.17
C GLY A 67 -15.15 -18.66 3.75
N LEU A 68 -14.14 -18.66 2.87
CA LEU A 68 -14.32 -18.29 1.47
C LEU A 68 -14.81 -19.48 0.64
N ASP A 69 -15.63 -19.20 -0.38
CA ASP A 69 -15.98 -20.17 -1.41
C ASP A 69 -14.80 -20.34 -2.38
N VAL A 70 -14.05 -21.44 -2.24
CA VAL A 70 -12.81 -21.70 -2.99
C VAL A 70 -13.07 -22.70 -4.10
N ARG A 71 -12.65 -22.36 -5.32
CA ARG A 71 -12.74 -23.21 -6.51
C ARG A 71 -11.33 -23.55 -7.02
N ARG A 72 -11.17 -24.78 -7.49
CA ARG A 72 -9.93 -25.26 -8.15
C ARG A 72 -10.06 -25.36 -9.67
N ASN A 73 -11.28 -25.21 -10.18
CA ASN A 73 -11.63 -25.21 -11.59
C ASN A 73 -12.63 -24.09 -11.85
N ALA A 74 -12.54 -23.46 -13.02
CA ALA A 74 -13.51 -22.46 -13.44
C ALA A 74 -14.85 -23.11 -13.81
N LEU A 75 -15.96 -22.51 -13.36
CA LEU A 75 -17.30 -22.92 -13.78
C LEU A 75 -17.88 -21.87 -14.74
N PRO A 76 -18.52 -22.27 -15.85
CA PRO A 76 -19.14 -21.32 -16.76
C PRO A 76 -20.21 -20.46 -16.08
N LYS A 77 -20.24 -19.15 -16.39
CA LYS A 77 -21.29 -18.18 -16.04
C LYS A 77 -21.38 -17.75 -14.56
N GLU A 78 -20.42 -18.12 -13.72
CA GLU A 78 -20.35 -17.63 -12.33
C GLU A 78 -19.40 -16.44 -12.22
N LYS A 79 -19.76 -15.40 -11.44
CA LYS A 79 -18.90 -14.22 -11.27
C LYS A 79 -17.89 -14.43 -10.15
N LEU A 80 -16.60 -14.42 -10.50
CA LEU A 80 -15.49 -14.63 -9.57
C LEU A 80 -15.15 -13.35 -8.81
N GLY A 81 -15.01 -13.47 -7.48
CA GLY A 81 -14.51 -12.40 -6.62
C GLY A 81 -13.00 -12.24 -6.70
N ALA A 82 -12.27 -13.35 -6.93
CA ALA A 82 -10.84 -13.32 -7.14
C ALA A 82 -10.30 -14.52 -7.94
N ILE A 83 -9.12 -14.34 -8.54
CA ILE A 83 -8.27 -15.40 -9.08
C ILE A 83 -6.92 -15.32 -8.39
N ILE A 84 -6.41 -16.44 -7.88
CA ILE A 84 -5.08 -16.56 -7.29
C ILE A 84 -4.26 -17.52 -8.14
N LEU A 85 -3.13 -17.05 -8.65
CA LEU A 85 -2.16 -17.81 -9.42
C LEU A 85 -0.96 -18.14 -8.53
N VAL A 86 -0.85 -19.38 -8.07
CA VAL A 86 0.29 -19.86 -7.29
C VAL A 86 1.35 -20.41 -8.25
N LEU A 87 2.45 -19.69 -8.35
CA LEU A 87 3.55 -19.83 -9.30
C LEU A 87 4.89 -19.88 -8.55
N ASP A 88 4.91 -20.44 -7.34
CA ASP A 88 6.09 -20.46 -6.45
C ASP A 88 7.05 -21.63 -6.73
N ASP A 89 6.67 -22.51 -7.64
CA ASP A 89 7.42 -23.67 -8.12
C ASP A 89 7.93 -23.53 -9.57
N VAL A 90 7.67 -22.40 -10.24
CA VAL A 90 8.12 -22.17 -11.63
C VAL A 90 9.65 -22.22 -11.71
N GLY A 91 10.15 -23.09 -12.59
CA GLY A 91 11.57 -23.33 -12.80
C GLY A 91 12.05 -23.04 -14.23
N HIS A 92 11.13 -23.01 -15.19
CA HIS A 92 11.37 -22.67 -16.58
C HIS A 92 10.27 -21.73 -17.11
N PRO A 93 10.55 -20.82 -18.06
CA PRO A 93 9.51 -19.94 -18.62
C PRO A 93 8.29 -20.67 -19.20
N ASP A 94 8.49 -21.88 -19.73
CA ASP A 94 7.41 -22.71 -20.28
C ASP A 94 6.39 -23.17 -19.22
N ASP A 95 6.79 -23.22 -17.95
CA ASP A 95 5.92 -23.60 -16.83
C ASP A 95 4.74 -22.62 -16.65
N LEU A 96 4.86 -21.39 -17.17
CA LEU A 96 3.84 -20.36 -17.06
C LEU A 96 2.62 -20.64 -17.97
N ALA A 97 2.81 -21.31 -19.10
CA ALA A 97 1.79 -21.39 -20.15
C ALA A 97 0.46 -21.97 -19.64
N LYS A 98 0.51 -23.13 -18.98
CA LYS A 98 -0.69 -23.84 -18.49
C LYS A 98 -1.47 -23.04 -17.43
N PRO A 99 -0.89 -22.62 -16.28
CA PRO A 99 -1.64 -21.89 -15.26
C PRO A 99 -2.17 -20.55 -15.77
N VAL A 100 -1.38 -19.83 -16.58
CA VAL A 100 -1.77 -18.51 -17.11
C VAL A 100 -2.92 -18.62 -18.11
N LEU A 101 -2.85 -19.56 -19.07
CA LEU A 101 -3.93 -19.77 -20.04
C LEU A 101 -5.22 -20.29 -19.36
N THR A 102 -5.08 -21.06 -18.28
CA THR A 102 -6.24 -21.49 -17.47
C THR A 102 -6.90 -20.29 -16.79
N ALA A 103 -6.12 -19.40 -16.17
CA ALA A 103 -6.65 -18.16 -15.61
C ALA A 103 -7.30 -17.26 -16.68
N ALA A 104 -6.69 -17.18 -17.87
CA ALA A 104 -7.17 -16.35 -18.99
C ALA A 104 -8.61 -16.69 -19.40
N GLN A 105 -9.01 -17.96 -19.32
CA GLN A 105 -10.38 -18.41 -19.61
C GLN A 105 -11.42 -17.79 -18.65
N SER A 106 -11.00 -17.44 -17.42
CA SER A 106 -11.87 -16.94 -16.36
C SER A 106 -11.82 -15.41 -16.20
N LEU A 107 -10.94 -14.70 -16.90
CA LEU A 107 -10.79 -13.24 -16.74
C LEU A 107 -12.06 -12.46 -17.08
N ARG A 108 -12.86 -12.95 -18.03
CA ARG A 108 -14.15 -12.34 -18.41
C ARG A 108 -15.25 -12.57 -17.36
N ASP A 109 -15.02 -13.53 -16.47
CA ASP A 109 -15.94 -13.90 -15.39
C ASP A 109 -15.64 -13.17 -14.08
N LEU A 110 -14.59 -12.33 -14.03
CA LEU A 110 -14.34 -11.47 -12.89
C LEU A 110 -15.53 -10.52 -12.61
N ALA A 111 -15.89 -10.41 -11.33
CA ALA A 111 -16.83 -9.41 -10.83
C ALA A 111 -16.21 -7.99 -10.88
N PRO A 112 -17.04 -6.92 -10.84
CA PRO A 112 -16.52 -5.57 -10.64
C PRO A 112 -15.67 -5.47 -9.36
N SER A 113 -14.52 -4.81 -9.45
CA SER A 113 -13.53 -4.76 -8.36
C SER A 113 -13.09 -6.12 -7.82
N ALA A 114 -13.05 -7.15 -8.68
CA ALA A 114 -12.41 -8.41 -8.34
C ALA A 114 -10.88 -8.26 -8.18
N ARG A 115 -10.23 -9.32 -7.72
CA ARG A 115 -8.79 -9.34 -7.43
C ARG A 115 -8.09 -10.45 -8.20
N VAL A 116 -6.97 -10.14 -8.83
CA VAL A 116 -6.02 -11.14 -9.29
C VAL A 116 -4.77 -11.06 -8.41
N VAL A 117 -4.35 -12.19 -7.85
CA VAL A 117 -3.14 -12.22 -7.02
C VAL A 117 -2.18 -13.30 -7.52
N THR A 118 -0.93 -12.95 -7.82
CA THR A 118 0.11 -13.98 -8.01
C THR A 118 0.82 -14.24 -6.69
N VAL A 119 1.14 -15.50 -6.42
CA VAL A 119 2.07 -15.90 -5.37
C VAL A 119 3.24 -16.56 -6.07
N SER A 120 4.40 -15.91 -6.10
CA SER A 120 5.58 -16.39 -6.82
C SER A 120 6.83 -16.18 -5.97
N ARG A 121 8.01 -16.52 -6.49
CA ARG A 121 9.28 -16.35 -5.78
C ARG A 121 10.11 -15.20 -6.32
N THR A 122 10.89 -14.59 -5.44
CA THR A 122 11.92 -13.63 -5.87
C THR A 122 12.90 -14.31 -6.84
N PRO A 123 13.35 -13.60 -7.89
CA PRO A 123 14.43 -14.11 -8.73
C PRO A 123 15.71 -14.25 -7.90
N ASP A 124 16.37 -15.40 -8.00
CA ASP A 124 17.64 -15.65 -7.34
C ASP A 124 18.77 -15.36 -8.32
N SER A 125 19.52 -14.28 -8.08
CA SER A 125 20.65 -13.90 -8.94
C SER A 125 21.83 -14.87 -8.89
N ALA A 126 21.88 -15.75 -7.88
CA ALA A 126 22.87 -16.82 -7.77
C ALA A 126 22.35 -18.17 -8.31
N GLY A 127 21.08 -18.24 -8.71
CA GLY A 127 20.42 -19.45 -9.21
C GLY A 127 20.65 -19.72 -10.70
N LEU A 128 20.00 -20.79 -11.20
CA LEU A 128 20.02 -21.13 -12.62
C LEU A 128 19.35 -20.02 -13.45
N PRO A 129 19.94 -19.58 -14.59
CA PRO A 129 19.37 -18.52 -15.42
C PRO A 129 17.91 -18.76 -15.85
N ALA A 130 17.53 -20.01 -16.15
CA ALA A 130 16.16 -20.35 -16.52
C ALA A 130 15.16 -20.11 -15.38
N VAL A 131 15.54 -20.43 -14.13
CA VAL A 131 14.70 -20.21 -12.95
C VAL A 131 14.56 -18.71 -12.66
N ALA A 132 15.68 -17.97 -12.73
CA ALA A 132 15.66 -16.52 -12.57
C ALA A 132 14.78 -15.85 -13.64
N ALA A 133 14.90 -16.27 -14.91
CA ALA A 133 14.07 -15.78 -16.00
C ALA A 133 12.58 -16.11 -15.80
N ALA A 134 12.25 -17.34 -15.42
CA ALA A 134 10.87 -17.77 -15.17
C ALA A 134 10.21 -16.94 -14.05
N ARG A 135 10.92 -16.77 -12.93
CA ARG A 135 10.44 -15.99 -11.78
C ARG A 135 10.27 -14.51 -12.12
N GLN A 136 11.26 -13.91 -12.80
CA GLN A 136 11.19 -12.51 -13.21
C GLN A 136 10.09 -12.26 -14.27
N ALA A 137 9.77 -13.25 -15.11
CA ALA A 137 8.70 -13.14 -16.09
C ALA A 137 7.31 -12.98 -15.45
N VAL A 138 7.10 -13.51 -14.23
CA VAL A 138 5.84 -13.34 -13.48
C VAL A 138 5.55 -11.86 -13.21
N ASP A 139 6.57 -11.05 -12.92
CA ASP A 139 6.41 -9.62 -12.67
C ASP A 139 5.88 -8.88 -13.90
N GLY A 140 6.47 -9.16 -15.07
CA GLY A 140 6.08 -8.56 -16.35
C GLY A 140 4.68 -8.99 -16.78
N LEU A 141 4.37 -10.28 -16.58
CA LEU A 141 3.04 -10.84 -16.78
C LEU A 141 2.00 -10.13 -15.90
N LEU A 142 2.22 -10.07 -14.58
CA LEU A 142 1.29 -9.46 -13.63
C LEU A 142 1.01 -8.00 -14.00
N ARG A 143 2.07 -7.21 -14.24
CA ARG A 143 1.93 -5.79 -14.56
C ARG A 143 1.19 -5.58 -15.88
N SER A 144 1.35 -6.46 -16.86
CA SER A 144 0.60 -6.39 -18.12
C SER A 144 -0.86 -6.77 -17.89
N LEU A 145 -1.11 -7.88 -17.17
CA LEU A 145 -2.46 -8.33 -16.82
C LEU A 145 -3.26 -7.25 -16.09
N ALA A 146 -2.67 -6.57 -15.10
CA ALA A 146 -3.30 -5.46 -14.38
C ALA A 146 -3.84 -4.37 -15.33
N LYS A 147 -3.14 -4.07 -16.43
CA LYS A 147 -3.57 -3.06 -17.43
C LYS A 147 -4.70 -3.55 -18.32
N GLU A 148 -4.88 -4.87 -18.44
CA GLU A 148 -5.93 -5.49 -19.25
C GLU A 148 -7.23 -5.69 -18.45
N LEU A 149 -7.13 -5.72 -17.12
CA LEU A 149 -8.28 -5.85 -16.24
C LEU A 149 -9.27 -4.69 -16.40
N ARG A 150 -10.55 -4.99 -16.17
CA ARG A 150 -11.66 -4.07 -16.38
C ARG A 150 -12.49 -3.91 -15.10
N ALA A 151 -13.44 -2.98 -15.13
CA ALA A 151 -14.41 -2.78 -14.04
C ALA A 151 -13.77 -2.55 -12.66
N GLY A 152 -12.59 -1.92 -12.63
CA GLY A 152 -11.86 -1.60 -11.40
C GLY A 152 -11.29 -2.81 -10.67
N ALA A 153 -11.17 -3.97 -11.34
CA ALA A 153 -10.39 -5.08 -10.85
C ALA A 153 -8.89 -4.72 -10.87
N THR A 154 -8.13 -5.33 -9.96
CA THR A 154 -6.70 -5.06 -9.77
C THR A 154 -5.90 -6.36 -9.81
N ALA A 155 -4.66 -6.33 -10.29
CA ALA A 155 -3.72 -7.44 -10.16
C ALA A 155 -2.48 -7.03 -9.34
N ASN A 156 -2.19 -7.77 -8.28
CA ASN A 156 -1.01 -7.57 -7.43
C ASN A 156 -0.31 -8.90 -7.18
N GLY A 157 0.93 -8.91 -6.70
CA GLY A 157 1.64 -10.14 -6.43
C GLY A 157 2.38 -10.14 -5.09
N ILE A 158 2.60 -11.35 -4.59
CA ILE A 158 3.36 -11.66 -3.38
C ILE A 158 4.60 -12.42 -3.83
N LEU A 159 5.77 -11.85 -3.55
CA LEU A 159 7.06 -12.46 -3.84
C LEU A 159 7.59 -13.12 -2.57
N LEU A 160 7.69 -14.44 -2.57
CA LEU A 160 8.24 -15.22 -1.48
C LEU A 160 9.76 -15.31 -1.65
N ALA A 161 10.50 -14.87 -0.64
CA ALA A 161 11.94 -15.13 -0.59
C ALA A 161 12.22 -16.64 -0.46
N ASN A 162 13.47 -17.03 -0.69
CA ASN A 162 13.92 -18.42 -0.51
C ASN A 162 13.58 -18.90 0.92
N GLY A 163 13.00 -20.09 1.03
CA GLY A 163 12.59 -20.69 2.31
C GLY A 163 11.26 -20.18 2.90
N VAL A 164 10.64 -19.16 2.30
CA VAL A 164 9.28 -18.71 2.68
C VAL A 164 8.24 -19.50 1.88
N GLY A 165 7.23 -20.02 2.58
CA GLY A 165 6.09 -20.74 2.00
C GLY A 165 4.87 -19.84 1.79
N ALA A 166 3.97 -20.25 0.90
CA ALA A 166 2.79 -19.47 0.50
C ALA A 166 1.77 -19.23 1.63
N VAL A 167 1.72 -20.13 2.62
CA VAL A 167 0.80 -20.07 3.77
C VAL A 167 1.45 -19.53 5.05
N ARG A 168 2.62 -18.88 4.94
CA ARG A 168 3.27 -18.22 6.08
C ARG A 168 2.55 -16.93 6.47
N LEU A 169 2.68 -16.54 7.74
CA LEU A 169 1.82 -15.51 8.37
C LEU A 169 1.80 -14.20 7.58
N SER A 170 2.96 -13.71 7.15
CA SER A 170 3.03 -12.47 6.36
C SER A 170 2.59 -12.61 4.91
N ALA A 171 2.71 -13.80 4.31
CA ALA A 171 2.15 -14.07 2.99
C ALA A 171 0.62 -14.09 3.04
N LEU A 172 0.04 -14.72 4.07
CA LEU A 172 -1.40 -14.69 4.34
C LEU A 172 -1.90 -13.27 4.65
N GLY A 173 -1.13 -12.47 5.41
CA GLY A 173 -1.42 -11.07 5.67
C GLY A 173 -1.48 -10.24 4.38
N ALA A 174 -0.47 -10.35 3.52
CA ALA A 174 -0.43 -9.69 2.22
C ALA A 174 -1.57 -10.14 1.31
N LEU A 175 -1.87 -11.44 1.28
CA LEU A 175 -2.97 -11.98 0.49
C LEU A 175 -4.30 -11.41 0.95
N ARG A 176 -4.57 -11.39 2.27
CA ARG A 176 -5.79 -10.82 2.83
C ARG A 176 -5.93 -9.34 2.48
N PHE A 177 -4.84 -8.57 2.58
CA PHE A 177 -4.83 -7.17 2.16
C PHE A 177 -5.21 -7.04 0.68
N PHE A 178 -4.55 -7.77 -0.22
CA PHE A 178 -4.81 -7.70 -1.65
C PHE A 178 -6.20 -8.18 -2.05
N LEU A 179 -6.74 -9.19 -1.39
CA LEU A 179 -8.11 -9.69 -1.64
C LEU A 179 -9.21 -8.71 -1.19
N SER A 180 -8.90 -7.82 -0.26
CA SER A 180 -9.90 -6.97 0.39
C SER A 180 -10.23 -5.67 -0.39
N GLY A 181 -11.22 -4.94 0.11
CA GLY A 181 -11.47 -3.55 -0.29
C GLY A 181 -10.39 -2.55 0.19
N ARG A 182 -9.45 -2.97 1.04
CA ARG A 182 -8.38 -2.12 1.59
C ARG A 182 -7.30 -1.81 0.54
N SER A 183 -7.13 -2.69 -0.44
CA SER A 183 -6.17 -2.54 -1.54
C SER A 183 -6.74 -1.83 -2.79
N ALA A 184 -7.88 -1.14 -2.68
CA ALA A 184 -8.66 -0.67 -3.83
C ALA A 184 -7.89 0.19 -4.86
N PHE A 185 -6.84 0.89 -4.44
CA PHE A 185 -5.99 1.72 -5.32
C PHE A 185 -4.53 1.25 -5.39
N VAL A 186 -4.28 0.00 -4.98
CA VAL A 186 -3.01 -0.70 -5.15
C VAL A 186 -3.18 -1.66 -6.33
N ASP A 187 -2.46 -1.40 -7.42
CA ASP A 187 -2.61 -2.16 -8.65
C ASP A 187 -1.28 -2.26 -9.41
N GLY A 188 -1.03 -3.42 -9.99
CA GLY A 188 0.22 -3.79 -10.64
C GLY A 188 1.44 -3.78 -9.72
N GLN A 189 1.25 -4.00 -8.41
CA GLN A 189 2.31 -3.97 -7.41
C GLN A 189 2.71 -5.37 -6.95
N LEU A 190 3.96 -5.49 -6.50
CA LEU A 190 4.54 -6.70 -5.93
C LEU A 190 5.00 -6.37 -4.51
N LEU A 191 4.74 -7.25 -3.55
CA LEU A 191 5.25 -7.14 -2.18
C LEU A 191 6.09 -8.37 -1.85
N THR A 192 7.31 -8.11 -1.37
CA THR A 192 8.23 -9.17 -0.97
C THR A 192 8.01 -9.57 0.49
N VAL A 193 7.77 -10.85 0.72
CA VAL A 193 7.80 -11.47 2.05
C VAL A 193 9.18 -12.10 2.22
N ALA A 194 10.05 -11.38 2.91
CA ALA A 194 11.48 -11.70 3.00
C ALA A 194 11.78 -12.79 4.05
N LYS A 195 10.92 -12.91 5.07
CA LYS A 195 11.09 -13.86 6.18
C LYS A 195 9.74 -14.37 6.67
N ASP A 196 9.74 -15.56 7.26
CA ASP A 196 8.61 -15.95 8.09
C ASP A 196 8.68 -15.20 9.43
N ALA A 197 7.91 -14.14 9.52
CA ALA A 197 7.68 -13.38 10.74
C ALA A 197 6.27 -12.79 10.69
N GLY A 198 5.85 -12.21 11.81
CA GLY A 198 4.56 -11.57 11.94
C GLY A 198 3.54 -12.42 12.70
N GLN A 199 2.34 -11.86 12.87
CA GLN A 199 1.22 -12.48 13.56
C GLN A 199 -0.07 -12.06 12.87
N LEU A 200 -0.97 -13.00 12.62
CA LEU A 200 -2.31 -12.67 12.15
C LEU A 200 -3.15 -12.17 13.34
N PRO A 201 -3.95 -11.11 13.16
CA PRO A 201 -4.76 -10.58 14.24
C PRO A 201 -5.89 -11.55 14.60
N PRO A 202 -6.26 -11.67 15.89
CA PRO A 202 -7.42 -12.45 16.30
C PRO A 202 -8.73 -11.93 15.70
N ASP A 203 -8.86 -10.60 15.62
CA ASP A 203 -9.94 -9.90 14.92
C ASP A 203 -9.38 -9.23 13.65
N PRO A 204 -9.68 -9.76 12.47
CA PRO A 204 -9.18 -9.20 11.22
C PRO A 204 -9.78 -7.84 10.82
N ASP A 205 -10.86 -7.39 11.47
CA ASP A 205 -11.41 -6.05 11.30
C ASP A 205 -10.75 -5.02 12.23
N ARG A 206 -10.09 -5.50 13.29
CA ARG A 206 -9.30 -4.67 14.23
C ARG A 206 -7.84 -5.13 14.32
N PRO A 207 -7.08 -5.08 13.20
CA PRO A 207 -5.75 -5.64 13.12
C PRO A 207 -4.69 -4.94 14.00
N LEU A 208 -5.01 -3.76 14.54
CA LEU A 208 -4.11 -2.93 15.33
C LEU A 208 -4.59 -2.78 16.79
N ALA A 209 -5.51 -3.64 17.23
CA ALA A 209 -6.00 -3.64 18.60
C ALA A 209 -4.84 -3.70 19.62
N GLY A 210 -4.84 -2.77 20.56
CA GLY A 210 -3.84 -2.67 21.64
C GLY A 210 -2.58 -1.88 21.27
N LYS A 211 -2.34 -1.61 19.98
CA LYS A 211 -1.16 -0.88 19.50
C LYS A 211 -1.24 0.62 19.82
N VAL A 212 -0.10 1.27 20.01
CA VAL A 212 0.05 2.72 20.08
C VAL A 212 0.70 3.22 18.80
N ALA A 213 0.03 4.14 18.11
CA ALA A 213 0.47 4.69 16.84
C ALA A 213 0.68 6.21 16.91
N VAL A 214 1.83 6.67 16.41
CA VAL A 214 2.11 8.08 16.15
C VAL A 214 1.96 8.36 14.66
N VAL A 215 1.27 9.45 14.31
CA VAL A 215 1.14 9.92 12.91
C VAL A 215 1.61 11.37 12.81
N THR A 216 2.62 11.65 12.00
CA THR A 216 3.10 13.01 11.74
C THR A 216 2.35 13.69 10.61
N GLY A 217 2.19 15.02 10.67
CA GLY A 217 1.42 15.80 9.69
C GLY A 217 -0.07 15.41 9.70
N ALA A 218 -0.61 15.14 10.89
CA ALA A 218 -1.91 14.51 11.07
C ALA A 218 -3.10 15.49 11.12
N ALA A 219 -2.87 16.80 11.09
CA ALA A 219 -3.94 17.78 11.26
C ALA A 219 -4.97 17.77 10.12
N ARG A 220 -4.61 17.29 8.91
CA ARG A 220 -5.50 17.27 7.75
C ARG A 220 -5.08 16.28 6.67
N GLY A 221 -5.89 16.19 5.62
CA GLY A 221 -5.55 15.47 4.39
C GLY A 221 -5.25 13.99 4.63
N ILE A 222 -4.15 13.49 4.06
CA ILE A 222 -3.75 12.08 4.17
C ILE A 222 -3.40 11.71 5.62
N GLY A 223 -2.73 12.59 6.37
CA GLY A 223 -2.39 12.34 7.77
C GLY A 223 -3.62 12.12 8.66
N ALA A 224 -4.65 12.94 8.49
CA ALA A 224 -5.92 12.76 9.20
C ALA A 224 -6.64 11.45 8.78
N ALA A 225 -6.59 11.09 7.51
CA ALA A 225 -7.15 9.81 7.04
C ALA A 225 -6.39 8.61 7.62
N ILE A 226 -5.05 8.67 7.70
CA ILE A 226 -4.23 7.66 8.37
C ILE A 226 -4.66 7.52 9.83
N ALA A 227 -4.74 8.61 10.58
CA ALA A 227 -5.12 8.58 12.00
C ALA A 227 -6.49 7.89 12.19
N ARG A 228 -7.50 8.26 11.39
CA ARG A 228 -8.85 7.66 11.44
C ARG A 228 -8.84 6.17 11.10
N THR A 229 -8.09 5.76 10.08
CA THR A 229 -8.00 4.35 9.68
C THR A 229 -7.29 3.51 10.74
N LEU A 230 -6.17 3.98 11.30
CA LEU A 230 -5.47 3.26 12.36
C LEU A 230 -6.33 3.15 13.63
N TYR A 231 -7.09 4.20 13.95
CA TYR A 231 -8.03 4.19 15.07
C TYR A 231 -9.18 3.19 14.86
N ARG A 232 -9.80 3.20 13.66
CA ARG A 232 -10.83 2.22 13.27
C ARG A 232 -10.32 0.79 13.44
N ASP A 233 -9.06 0.56 13.07
CA ASP A 233 -8.39 -0.73 13.16
C ASP A 233 -7.94 -1.08 14.59
N GLY A 234 -8.17 -0.21 15.58
CA GLY A 234 -8.03 -0.51 17.00
C GLY A 234 -6.81 0.10 17.72
N ALA A 235 -6.02 0.93 17.04
CA ALA A 235 -4.87 1.58 17.65
C ALA A 235 -5.28 2.74 18.58
N ARG A 236 -4.43 3.04 19.57
CA ARG A 236 -4.42 4.29 20.35
C ARG A 236 -3.53 5.31 19.64
N LEU A 237 -4.00 6.55 19.50
CA LEU A 237 -3.37 7.52 18.60
C LEU A 237 -2.68 8.67 19.34
N VAL A 238 -1.45 8.97 18.91
CA VAL A 238 -0.81 10.27 19.10
C VAL A 238 -0.73 10.95 17.74
N VAL A 239 -1.43 12.07 17.58
CA VAL A 239 -1.40 12.85 16.33
C VAL A 239 -0.45 14.03 16.49
N VAL A 240 0.47 14.17 15.52
CA VAL A 240 1.56 15.15 15.57
C VAL A 240 1.45 16.12 14.40
N ASP A 241 1.53 17.40 14.68
CA ASP A 241 1.65 18.46 13.67
C ASP A 241 2.30 19.72 14.26
N ILE A 242 2.59 20.72 13.43
CA ILE A 242 3.16 21.99 13.88
C ILE A 242 2.15 22.77 14.75
N PRO A 243 2.61 23.62 15.68
CA PRO A 243 1.72 24.44 16.52
C PRO A 243 0.70 25.27 15.73
N ALA A 244 1.10 25.80 14.56
CA ALA A 244 0.22 26.57 13.69
C ALA A 244 -0.97 25.77 13.11
N ALA A 245 -0.94 24.43 13.18
CA ALA A 245 -2.04 23.55 12.80
C ALA A 245 -2.82 23.02 14.01
N GLY A 246 -2.58 23.57 15.20
CA GLY A 246 -3.08 23.08 16.48
C GLY A 246 -4.59 22.87 16.56
N ASP A 247 -5.38 23.80 16.00
CA ASP A 247 -6.85 23.70 16.02
C ASP A 247 -7.35 22.49 15.22
N HIS A 248 -6.83 22.31 14.00
CA HIS A 248 -7.15 21.15 13.17
C HIS A 248 -6.61 19.85 13.78
N LEU A 249 -5.43 19.89 14.40
CA LEU A 249 -4.86 18.74 15.08
C LEU A 249 -5.72 18.29 16.26
N ALA A 250 -6.24 19.24 17.06
CA ALA A 250 -7.13 18.96 18.17
C ALA A 250 -8.46 18.35 17.68
N GLN A 251 -9.01 18.82 16.56
CA GLN A 251 -10.19 18.22 15.93
C GLN A 251 -9.94 16.75 15.59
N VAL A 252 -8.85 16.44 14.90
CA VAL A 252 -8.50 15.06 14.56
C VAL A 252 -8.26 14.21 15.80
N ALA A 253 -7.55 14.73 16.82
CA ALA A 253 -7.31 14.02 18.08
C ALA A 253 -8.63 13.63 18.77
N ASN A 254 -9.61 14.53 18.79
CA ASN A 254 -10.93 14.26 19.36
C ASN A 254 -11.69 13.19 18.57
N GLU A 255 -11.68 13.25 17.23
CA GLU A 255 -12.33 12.26 16.36
C GLU A 255 -11.79 10.85 16.54
N VAL A 256 -10.49 10.71 16.81
CA VAL A 256 -9.81 9.41 16.99
C VAL A 256 -9.60 9.04 18.45
N HIS A 257 -10.21 9.79 19.38
CA HIS A 257 -10.03 9.62 20.83
C HIS A 257 -8.55 9.47 21.24
N GLY A 258 -7.68 10.21 20.56
CA GLY A 258 -6.23 10.20 20.74
C GLY A 258 -5.72 11.42 21.50
N THR A 259 -4.41 11.62 21.48
CA THR A 259 -3.77 12.80 22.07
C THR A 259 -3.04 13.59 20.98
N ALA A 260 -3.07 14.93 21.08
CA ALA A 260 -2.35 15.82 20.18
C ALA A 260 -0.98 16.18 20.76
N LEU A 261 0.04 16.17 19.93
CA LEU A 261 1.37 16.70 20.23
C LEU A 261 1.74 17.75 19.18
N GLN A 262 1.86 19.01 19.62
CA GLN A 262 2.27 20.11 18.75
C GLN A 262 3.80 20.25 18.79
N VAL A 263 4.46 19.88 17.69
CA VAL A 263 5.92 19.97 17.54
C VAL A 263 6.28 20.12 16.07
N ASP A 264 7.28 20.95 15.79
CA ASP A 264 7.95 20.93 14.49
C ASP A 264 8.86 19.70 14.42
N ILE A 265 8.55 18.77 13.52
CA ILE A 265 9.32 17.53 13.37
C ILE A 265 10.78 17.77 12.95
N THR A 266 11.13 18.96 12.48
CA THR A 266 12.51 19.32 12.12
C THR A 266 13.34 19.72 13.34
N ALA A 267 12.72 20.01 14.48
CA ALA A 267 13.42 20.32 15.72
C ALA A 267 14.33 19.17 16.17
N GLU A 268 15.45 19.51 16.81
CA GLU A 268 16.45 18.53 17.25
C GLU A 268 15.88 17.53 18.27
N ASP A 269 14.98 17.99 19.15
CA ASP A 269 14.37 17.18 20.20
C ASP A 269 13.05 16.49 19.80
N ALA A 270 12.62 16.62 18.54
CA ALA A 270 11.31 16.14 18.08
C ALA A 270 11.14 14.63 18.30
N GLY A 271 12.16 13.82 17.98
CA GLY A 271 12.12 12.37 18.17
C GLY A 271 11.91 11.99 19.63
N ARG A 272 12.67 12.61 20.54
CA ARG A 272 12.53 12.42 21.99
C ARG A 272 11.14 12.81 22.48
N ARG A 273 10.64 13.98 22.10
CA ARG A 273 9.31 14.47 22.51
C ARG A 273 8.18 13.56 22.03
N ILE A 274 8.29 13.01 20.82
CA ILE A 274 7.32 12.04 20.28
C ILE A 274 7.30 10.77 21.12
N ILE A 275 8.48 10.21 21.43
CA ILE A 275 8.63 8.98 22.20
C ILE A 275 8.12 9.20 23.64
N ASP A 276 8.57 10.26 24.30
CA ASP A 276 8.19 10.61 25.68
C ASP A 276 6.66 10.76 25.78
N HIS A 277 6.03 11.50 24.85
CA HIS A 277 4.58 11.69 24.86
C HIS A 277 3.81 10.37 24.65
N ALA A 278 4.27 9.49 23.76
CA ALA A 278 3.63 8.19 23.54
C ALA A 278 3.75 7.28 24.79
N LEU A 279 4.92 7.27 25.44
CA LEU A 279 5.15 6.55 26.69
C LEU A 279 4.29 7.10 27.84
N GLU A 280 4.28 8.41 28.05
CA GLU A 280 3.52 9.05 29.12
C GLU A 280 2.01 8.84 28.98
N ARG A 281 1.47 8.91 27.75
CA ARG A 281 0.02 8.83 27.52
C ARG A 281 -0.50 7.41 27.36
N HIS A 282 0.32 6.51 26.83
CA HIS A 282 -0.14 5.20 26.39
C HIS A 282 0.78 4.03 26.80
N GLY A 283 1.92 4.31 27.42
CA GLY A 283 2.85 3.30 27.94
C GLY A 283 3.74 2.65 26.87
N GLY A 284 3.73 3.11 25.62
CA GLY A 284 4.48 2.48 24.54
C GLY A 284 4.38 3.21 23.20
N LEU A 285 5.22 2.79 22.25
CA LEU A 285 5.20 3.22 20.85
C LEU A 285 5.40 1.98 19.95
N ASP A 286 4.31 1.50 19.35
CA ASP A 286 4.36 0.33 18.45
C ASP A 286 4.51 0.75 16.99
N ILE A 287 3.85 1.83 16.59
CA ILE A 287 3.75 2.26 15.19
C ILE A 287 4.16 3.73 15.06
N LEU A 288 5.03 4.02 14.11
CA LEU A 288 5.39 5.39 13.73
C LEU A 288 5.15 5.62 12.23
N VAL A 289 4.27 6.56 11.91
CA VAL A 289 3.98 6.94 10.52
C VAL A 289 4.58 8.30 10.20
N HIS A 290 5.59 8.29 9.32
CA HIS A 290 6.18 9.51 8.76
C HIS A 290 5.38 10.00 7.56
N ASN A 291 4.31 10.74 7.81
CA ASN A 291 3.45 11.32 6.78
C ASN A 291 3.74 12.81 6.53
N ALA A 292 4.23 13.56 7.52
CA ALA A 292 4.55 14.97 7.35
C ALA A 292 5.46 15.20 6.13
N GLY A 293 5.12 16.21 5.34
CA GLY A 293 5.88 16.56 4.16
C GLY A 293 5.37 17.82 3.48
N ILE A 294 6.27 18.50 2.78
CA ILE A 294 5.99 19.74 2.05
C ILE A 294 6.53 19.67 0.62
N THR A 295 5.96 20.53 -0.22
CA THR A 295 6.45 20.82 -1.58
C THR A 295 6.82 22.29 -1.68
N ARG A 296 7.88 22.59 -2.44
CA ARG A 296 8.31 23.95 -2.81
C ARG A 296 8.79 23.91 -4.25
N ASP A 297 7.82 23.76 -5.14
CA ASP A 297 8.06 23.45 -6.54
C ASP A 297 8.67 24.66 -7.27
N LYS A 298 9.79 24.41 -7.95
CA LYS A 298 10.51 25.38 -8.77
C LYS A 298 11.42 24.63 -9.73
N LEU A 299 11.57 25.15 -10.95
CA LEU A 299 12.63 24.64 -11.85
C LEU A 299 13.98 24.85 -11.18
N LEU A 300 14.89 23.88 -11.32
CA LEU A 300 16.19 23.90 -10.63
C LEU A 300 17.01 25.16 -10.93
N ALA A 301 16.96 25.65 -12.17
CA ALA A 301 17.61 26.90 -12.59
C ALA A 301 17.12 28.14 -11.81
N ASN A 302 15.97 28.06 -11.15
CA ASN A 302 15.36 29.14 -10.36
C ASN A 302 15.17 28.73 -8.88
N MET A 303 15.77 27.63 -8.44
CA MET A 303 15.66 27.13 -7.08
C MET A 303 16.57 27.95 -6.15
N ASP A 304 16.05 28.34 -5.00
CA ASP A 304 16.85 28.95 -3.93
C ASP A 304 17.10 27.96 -2.80
N GLU A 305 18.09 28.30 -1.98
CA GLU A 305 18.52 27.48 -0.84
C GLU A 305 17.39 27.24 0.17
N ASN A 306 16.58 28.25 0.48
CA ASN A 306 15.49 28.12 1.45
C ASN A 306 14.44 27.09 1.01
N ARG A 307 14.06 27.11 -0.28
CA ARG A 307 13.12 26.13 -0.85
C ARG A 307 13.71 24.73 -0.89
N TRP A 308 15.00 24.61 -1.19
CA TRP A 308 15.70 23.33 -1.19
C TRP A 308 15.78 22.75 0.24
N ASN A 309 16.38 23.50 1.16
CA ASN A 309 16.63 23.08 2.54
C ASN A 309 15.35 22.80 3.31
N ALA A 310 14.28 23.59 3.12
CA ALA A 310 13.00 23.32 3.78
C ALA A 310 12.43 21.95 3.38
N VAL A 311 12.46 21.61 2.08
CA VAL A 311 11.93 20.34 1.58
C VAL A 311 12.78 19.16 2.10
N ILE A 312 14.11 19.27 2.04
CA ILE A 312 15.01 18.23 2.57
C ILE A 312 14.85 18.08 4.10
N GLY A 313 14.80 19.19 4.81
CA GLY A 313 14.65 19.25 6.27
C GLY A 313 13.42 18.51 6.77
N VAL A 314 12.25 18.83 6.20
CA VAL A 314 10.97 18.23 6.60
C VAL A 314 10.82 16.80 6.07
N ASN A 315 11.10 16.56 4.78
CA ASN A 315 10.66 15.32 4.13
C ASN A 315 11.59 14.13 4.40
N ILE A 316 12.86 14.35 4.76
CA ILE A 316 13.82 13.26 4.96
C ILE A 316 14.75 13.44 6.16
N ALA A 317 15.34 14.62 6.36
CA ALA A 317 16.30 14.82 7.45
C ALA A 317 15.65 14.65 8.84
N ALA A 318 14.41 15.15 9.01
CA ALA A 318 13.61 14.91 10.21
C ALA A 318 13.32 13.42 10.45
N GLN A 319 12.99 12.65 9.39
CA GLN A 319 12.69 11.22 9.54
C GLN A 319 13.92 10.44 10.01
N LEU A 320 15.10 10.75 9.47
CA LEU A 320 16.37 10.14 9.89
C LEU A 320 16.63 10.38 11.39
N ARG A 321 16.56 11.63 11.85
CA ARG A 321 16.76 11.97 13.28
C ARG A 321 15.75 11.30 14.20
N ILE A 322 14.47 11.27 13.80
CA ILE A 322 13.43 10.61 14.59
C ILE A 322 13.67 9.09 14.63
N ASN A 323 14.06 8.47 13.52
CA ASN A 323 14.37 7.04 13.48
C ASN A 323 15.60 6.72 14.33
N GLU A 324 16.64 7.57 14.33
CA GLU A 324 17.79 7.46 15.24
C GLU A 324 17.35 7.51 16.70
N ALA A 325 16.44 8.41 17.07
CA ALA A 325 15.89 8.46 18.43
C ALA A 325 15.09 7.19 18.78
N VAL A 326 14.30 6.66 17.85
CA VAL A 326 13.55 5.40 18.05
C VAL A 326 14.51 4.20 18.19
N LEU A 327 15.57 4.14 17.40
CA LEU A 327 16.61 3.13 17.51
C LEU A 327 17.46 3.32 18.79
N ALA A 328 17.73 4.54 19.22
CA ALA A 328 18.46 4.78 20.47
C ALA A 328 17.60 4.47 21.69
N SER A 329 16.29 4.71 21.61
CA SER A 329 15.36 4.27 22.62
C SER A 329 15.42 2.75 22.69
N ASN A 330 15.57 2.20 23.89
CA ASN A 330 15.45 0.78 24.16
C ASN A 330 14.06 0.52 24.78
N PRO A 331 12.94 0.71 24.06
CA PRO A 331 11.63 0.59 24.66
C PRO A 331 11.35 -0.89 24.89
N HIS A 332 11.72 -1.39 26.06
CA HIS A 332 11.12 -2.55 26.74
C HIS A 332 10.72 -3.76 25.85
N GLY A 333 11.53 -4.15 24.87
CA GLY A 333 11.23 -5.30 24.00
C GLY A 333 10.14 -5.08 22.94
N LEU A 334 9.85 -3.85 22.53
CA LEU A 334 8.89 -3.57 21.44
C LEU A 334 9.47 -3.91 20.05
N SER A 335 8.60 -4.39 19.17
CA SER A 335 8.86 -4.62 17.74
C SER A 335 8.27 -3.49 16.90
N PRO A 336 8.98 -2.34 16.75
CA PRO A 336 8.42 -1.15 16.13
C PRO A 336 8.10 -1.37 14.65
N ARG A 337 7.02 -0.73 14.21
CA ARG A 337 6.54 -0.70 12.83
C ARG A 337 6.62 0.73 12.32
N ILE A 338 7.57 1.01 11.43
CA ILE A 338 7.73 2.33 10.84
C ILE A 338 7.19 2.34 9.42
N VAL A 339 6.30 3.28 9.08
CA VAL A 339 5.81 3.44 7.71
C VAL A 339 6.01 4.87 7.25
N SER A 340 6.83 5.07 6.22
CA SER A 340 7.05 6.39 5.63
C SER A 340 6.18 6.64 4.40
N VAL A 341 5.90 7.91 4.13
CA VAL A 341 5.22 8.33 2.89
C VAL A 341 6.26 8.87 1.90
N ALA A 342 6.60 8.04 0.91
CA ALA A 342 7.38 8.40 -0.27
C ALA A 342 6.49 9.12 -1.32
N SER A 343 6.78 8.96 -2.61
CA SER A 343 5.95 9.48 -3.71
C SER A 343 6.36 8.82 -5.03
N THR A 344 5.44 8.72 -6.00
CA THR A 344 5.79 8.37 -7.38
C THR A 344 6.80 9.37 -7.99
N SER A 345 6.80 10.65 -7.57
CA SER A 345 7.83 11.62 -8.00
C SER A 345 9.23 11.25 -7.51
N GLY A 346 9.35 10.54 -6.38
CA GLY A 346 10.63 10.03 -5.88
C GLY A 346 11.16 8.83 -6.67
N ILE A 347 10.29 8.17 -7.44
CA ILE A 347 10.62 7.02 -8.29
C ILE A 347 10.96 7.48 -9.71
N ALA A 348 10.11 8.31 -10.30
CA ALA A 348 10.20 8.67 -11.72
C ALA A 348 10.68 10.10 -11.99
N GLY A 349 10.85 10.91 -10.94
CA GLY A 349 11.04 12.35 -11.07
C GLY A 349 9.76 13.08 -11.46
N ASN A 350 9.81 14.42 -11.37
CA ASN A 350 8.74 15.29 -11.88
C ASN A 350 9.30 16.69 -12.17
N ARG A 351 8.77 17.35 -13.21
CA ARG A 351 9.25 18.68 -13.62
C ARG A 351 8.97 19.71 -12.50
N GLY A 352 10.00 20.45 -12.13
CA GLY A 352 9.92 21.47 -11.06
C GLY A 352 9.96 20.91 -9.64
N GLN A 353 10.24 19.61 -9.48
CA GLN A 353 10.26 18.92 -8.19
C GLN A 353 11.62 18.28 -7.90
N THR A 354 12.74 18.87 -8.32
CA THR A 354 14.07 18.27 -8.07
C THR A 354 14.35 18.10 -6.58
N ASN A 355 14.04 19.10 -5.75
CA ASN A 355 14.11 19.00 -4.29
C ASN A 355 13.16 17.94 -3.72
N TYR A 356 11.90 17.93 -4.15
CA TYR A 356 10.89 17.00 -3.64
C TYR A 356 11.16 15.56 -4.05
N ALA A 357 11.48 15.32 -5.32
CA ALA A 357 11.87 14.02 -5.85
C ALA A 357 13.15 13.51 -5.16
N ALA A 358 14.16 14.37 -4.94
CA ALA A 358 15.34 14.00 -4.15
C ALA A 358 14.96 13.58 -2.73
N SER A 359 14.08 14.32 -2.05
CA SER A 359 13.64 13.97 -0.70
C SER A 359 12.87 12.64 -0.65
N LYS A 360 11.96 12.39 -1.60
CA LYS A 360 11.12 11.18 -1.62
C LYS A 360 11.87 9.96 -2.16
N GLY A 361 12.87 10.14 -3.03
CA GLY A 361 13.86 9.12 -3.35
C GLY A 361 14.76 8.80 -2.15
N GLY A 362 15.14 9.81 -1.36
CA GLY A 362 15.85 9.64 -0.09
C GLY A 362 15.06 8.80 0.91
N VAL A 363 13.74 9.00 1.03
CA VAL A 363 12.86 8.14 1.86
C VAL A 363 12.94 6.67 1.42
N ILE A 364 12.92 6.40 0.12
CA ILE A 364 13.03 5.03 -0.42
C ILE A 364 14.38 4.40 -0.03
N GLY A 365 15.48 5.14 -0.15
CA GLY A 365 16.80 4.69 0.27
C GLY A 365 16.88 4.43 1.78
N MET A 366 16.36 5.36 2.59
CA MET A 366 16.31 5.24 4.05
C MET A 366 15.56 3.97 4.48
N VAL A 367 14.36 3.73 3.93
CA VAL A 367 13.55 2.54 4.26
C VAL A 367 14.35 1.25 4.04
N ARG A 368 15.02 1.12 2.90
CA ARG A 368 15.85 -0.06 2.58
C ARG A 368 17.03 -0.20 3.54
N ALA A 369 17.72 0.89 3.85
CA ALA A 369 18.89 0.90 4.73
C ALA A 369 18.54 0.64 6.21
N THR A 370 17.38 1.12 6.67
CA THR A 370 16.93 0.96 8.06
C THR A 370 16.27 -0.40 8.33
N ALA A 371 15.78 -1.09 7.30
CA ALA A 371 15.16 -2.41 7.41
C ALA A 371 15.98 -3.45 8.19
N PRO A 372 17.28 -3.68 7.91
CA PRO A 372 18.09 -4.61 8.68
C PRO A 372 18.27 -4.17 10.15
N LEU A 373 18.42 -2.87 10.41
CA LEU A 373 18.60 -2.34 11.78
C LEU A 373 17.36 -2.59 12.66
N LEU A 374 16.16 -2.48 12.08
CA LEU A 374 14.92 -2.80 12.79
C LEU A 374 14.66 -4.29 12.90
N ALA A 375 15.15 -5.09 11.95
CA ALA A 375 14.99 -6.54 11.98
C ALA A 375 15.64 -7.16 13.23
N GLU A 376 16.78 -6.62 13.69
CA GLU A 376 17.46 -7.01 14.93
C GLU A 376 16.56 -6.84 16.19
N ARG A 377 15.51 -6.03 16.09
CA ARG A 377 14.56 -5.73 17.17
C ARG A 377 13.18 -6.36 16.95
N GLY A 378 13.05 -7.27 15.97
CA GLY A 378 11.75 -7.80 15.55
C GLY A 378 10.85 -6.77 14.84
N GLY A 379 11.37 -5.57 14.58
CA GLY A 379 10.68 -4.47 13.91
C GLY A 379 10.65 -4.61 12.38
N SER A 380 9.95 -3.67 11.75
CA SER A 380 9.96 -3.49 10.29
C SER A 380 9.84 -2.01 9.93
N ILE A 381 10.37 -1.64 8.76
CA ILE A 381 10.14 -0.33 8.15
C ILE A 381 9.77 -0.51 6.69
N ASN A 382 8.74 0.20 6.25
CA ASN A 382 8.30 0.21 4.86
C ASN A 382 7.93 1.62 4.43
N ALA A 383 7.63 1.82 3.16
CA ALA A 383 7.00 3.04 2.69
C ALA A 383 5.81 2.76 1.76
N VAL A 384 4.91 3.73 1.71
CA VAL A 384 3.95 3.87 0.61
C VAL A 384 4.41 4.98 -0.32
N ALA A 385 4.20 4.81 -1.62
CA ALA A 385 4.46 5.82 -2.64
C ALA A 385 3.16 6.20 -3.35
N PRO A 386 2.40 7.18 -2.83
CA PRO A 386 1.15 7.61 -3.44
C PRO A 386 1.35 8.18 -4.84
N GLY A 387 0.40 7.86 -5.73
CA GLY A 387 0.25 8.50 -7.03
C GLY A 387 -0.64 9.75 -6.95
N PHE A 388 -1.54 9.91 -7.91
CA PHE A 388 -2.52 11.00 -7.88
C PHE A 388 -3.65 10.68 -6.89
N ILE A 389 -3.67 11.42 -5.76
CA ILE A 389 -4.69 11.30 -4.70
C ILE A 389 -5.52 12.57 -4.62
N GLU A 390 -6.84 12.45 -4.52
CA GLU A 390 -7.76 13.56 -4.34
C GLU A 390 -7.57 14.20 -2.96
N THR A 391 -7.00 15.40 -2.93
CA THR A 391 -6.74 16.17 -1.72
C THR A 391 -7.01 17.66 -1.97
N GLU A 392 -7.01 18.47 -0.92
CA GLU A 392 -7.01 19.93 -1.06
C GLU A 392 -5.81 20.45 -1.86
N MET A 393 -4.67 19.75 -1.78
CA MET A 393 -3.45 20.11 -2.52
C MET A 393 -3.63 19.86 -4.02
N THR A 394 -4.11 18.68 -4.42
CA THR A 394 -4.32 18.37 -5.85
C THR A 394 -5.49 19.15 -6.45
N ALA A 395 -6.43 19.63 -5.63
CA ALA A 395 -7.48 20.54 -6.06
C ALA A 395 -6.95 21.89 -6.60
N ARG A 396 -5.73 22.30 -6.22
CA ARG A 396 -5.07 23.53 -6.71
C ARG A 396 -4.39 23.38 -8.07
N ILE A 397 -4.25 22.14 -8.57
CA ILE A 397 -3.66 21.89 -9.90
C ILE A 397 -4.63 22.41 -10.98
N PRO A 398 -4.13 23.07 -12.05
CA PRO A 398 -4.95 23.51 -13.17
C PRO A 398 -5.81 22.38 -13.74
N PHE A 399 -7.07 22.69 -14.09
CA PHE A 399 -8.09 21.69 -14.42
C PHE A 399 -7.64 20.67 -15.47
N ALA A 400 -7.10 21.12 -16.61
CA ALA A 400 -6.71 20.22 -17.70
C ALA A 400 -5.59 19.25 -17.27
N THR A 401 -4.53 19.77 -16.65
CA THR A 401 -3.42 18.96 -16.11
C THR A 401 -3.90 17.97 -15.05
N ARG A 402 -4.83 18.43 -14.18
CA ARG A 402 -5.40 17.61 -13.12
C ARG A 402 -6.22 16.44 -13.67
N GLU A 403 -7.06 16.69 -14.67
CA GLU A 403 -7.86 15.64 -15.30
C GLU A 403 -7.02 14.63 -16.07
N VAL A 404 -5.97 15.08 -16.77
CA VAL A 404 -5.01 14.16 -17.40
C VAL A 404 -4.33 13.29 -16.33
N ALA A 405 -3.75 13.89 -15.29
CA ALA A 405 -3.08 13.14 -14.23
C ALA A 405 -4.03 12.15 -13.50
N ARG A 406 -5.29 12.54 -13.30
CA ARG A 406 -6.36 11.69 -12.73
C ARG A 406 -6.63 10.43 -13.55
N ARG A 407 -6.46 10.48 -14.88
CA ARG A 407 -6.80 9.36 -15.80
C ARG A 407 -5.59 8.54 -16.26
N LEU A 408 -4.36 8.99 -16.01
CA LEU A 408 -3.11 8.29 -16.41
C LEU A 408 -2.76 7.10 -15.50
N ASN A 409 -3.73 6.23 -15.23
CA ASN A 409 -3.55 4.98 -14.48
C ASN A 409 -4.60 3.95 -14.94
N SER A 410 -4.38 2.66 -14.67
CA SER A 410 -5.26 1.57 -15.12
C SER A 410 -6.69 1.66 -14.57
N LEU A 411 -6.85 2.25 -13.37
CA LEU A 411 -8.16 2.46 -12.75
C LEU A 411 -8.88 3.73 -13.25
N GLN A 412 -8.21 4.50 -14.12
CA GLN A 412 -8.68 5.72 -14.77
C GLN A 412 -9.35 6.72 -13.81
N GLN A 413 -8.90 6.82 -12.57
CA GLN A 413 -9.42 7.78 -11.58
C GLN A 413 -8.36 8.14 -10.54
N GLY A 414 -8.58 9.23 -9.80
CA GLY A 414 -7.74 9.58 -8.65
C GLY A 414 -8.05 8.69 -7.43
N GLY A 415 -7.01 8.38 -6.67
CA GLY A 415 -7.14 7.68 -5.39
C GLY A 415 -7.70 8.57 -4.29
N ARG A 416 -8.05 7.99 -3.16
CA ARG A 416 -8.50 8.68 -1.95
C ARG A 416 -7.42 8.64 -0.87
N PRO A 417 -7.43 9.60 0.08
CA PRO A 417 -6.61 9.52 1.28
C PRO A 417 -6.76 8.18 2.01
N ASP A 418 -7.97 7.63 2.05
CA ASP A 418 -8.27 6.33 2.66
C ASP A 418 -7.49 5.21 1.97
N ASP A 419 -7.31 5.25 0.64
CA ASP A 419 -6.58 4.20 -0.08
C ASP A 419 -5.10 4.15 0.34
N VAL A 420 -4.51 5.31 0.68
CA VAL A 420 -3.14 5.39 1.22
C VAL A 420 -3.10 4.93 2.67
N ALA A 421 -4.10 5.35 3.46
CA ALA A 421 -4.21 4.99 4.87
C ALA A 421 -4.35 3.47 5.08
N GLU A 422 -5.12 2.78 4.25
CA GLU A 422 -5.28 1.32 4.29
C GLU A 422 -3.97 0.57 4.01
N ALA A 423 -3.19 1.03 3.02
CA ALA A 423 -1.88 0.46 2.73
C ALA A 423 -0.89 0.67 3.89
N ILE A 424 -0.93 1.85 4.53
CA ILE A 424 -0.13 2.13 5.73
C ILE A 424 -0.56 1.24 6.90
N ALA A 425 -1.87 1.11 7.14
CA ALA A 425 -2.40 0.27 8.22
C ALA A 425 -1.96 -1.19 8.06
N PHE A 426 -2.00 -1.72 6.85
CA PHE A 426 -1.48 -3.06 6.56
C PHE A 426 0.02 -3.18 6.84
N LEU A 427 0.85 -2.29 6.28
CA LEU A 427 2.31 -2.33 6.47
C LEU A 427 2.75 -2.07 7.92
N ALA A 428 1.90 -1.41 8.72
CA ALA A 428 2.10 -1.17 10.15
C ALA A 428 1.57 -2.32 11.03
N SER A 429 0.87 -3.30 10.48
CA SER A 429 0.31 -4.42 11.25
C SER A 429 1.33 -5.51 11.51
N ASP A 430 1.11 -6.32 12.54
CA ASP A 430 1.95 -7.51 12.78
C ASP A 430 1.79 -8.56 11.67
N ALA A 431 0.68 -8.54 10.93
CA ALA A 431 0.48 -9.41 9.77
C ALA A 431 1.43 -9.05 8.60
N ALA A 432 2.13 -7.92 8.66
CA ALA A 432 3.18 -7.53 7.73
C ALA A 432 4.60 -7.68 8.31
N GLY A 433 4.78 -8.39 9.44
CA GLY A 433 6.08 -8.48 10.13
C GLY A 433 7.24 -9.09 9.31
N GLY A 434 6.92 -9.88 8.28
CA GLY A 434 7.85 -10.45 7.30
C GLY A 434 8.10 -9.58 6.07
N ILE A 435 7.49 -8.39 6.03
CA ILE A 435 7.59 -7.40 4.95
C ILE A 435 8.33 -6.19 5.53
N SER A 436 9.55 -5.94 5.04
CA SER A 436 10.41 -4.83 5.52
C SER A 436 11.34 -4.40 4.39
N GLY A 437 11.62 -3.10 4.31
CA GLY A 437 12.40 -2.49 3.23
C GLY A 437 11.59 -2.23 1.97
N GLU A 438 10.28 -2.50 1.97
CA GLU A 438 9.43 -2.42 0.78
C GLU A 438 8.88 -1.01 0.55
N VAL A 439 8.61 -0.70 -0.73
CA VAL A 439 7.95 0.54 -1.14
C VAL A 439 6.72 0.20 -1.98
N LEU A 440 5.53 0.33 -1.38
CA LEU A 440 4.27 0.00 -2.02
C LEU A 440 3.66 1.22 -2.71
N ARG A 441 3.50 1.21 -4.03
CA ARG A 441 2.81 2.30 -4.72
C ARG A 441 1.30 2.20 -4.56
N VAL A 442 0.69 3.28 -4.06
CA VAL A 442 -0.77 3.43 -4.00
C VAL A 442 -1.18 4.38 -5.12
N CYS A 443 -1.31 3.84 -6.33
CA CYS A 443 -1.33 4.66 -7.55
C CYS A 443 -2.29 4.20 -8.65
N GLY A 444 -3.09 3.16 -8.41
CA GLY A 444 -3.99 2.60 -9.43
C GLY A 444 -3.28 2.14 -10.70
N GLN A 445 -2.01 1.72 -10.56
CA GLN A 445 -1.09 1.41 -11.64
C GLN A 445 -0.81 2.60 -12.59
N ASN A 446 -0.40 3.74 -12.00
CA ASN A 446 0.07 4.90 -12.77
C ASN A 446 1.19 4.50 -13.75
N LEU A 447 1.08 4.99 -14.99
CA LEU A 447 2.02 4.73 -16.10
C LEU A 447 3.45 5.20 -15.80
N VAL A 448 3.58 6.25 -15.00
CA VAL A 448 4.89 6.82 -14.63
C VAL A 448 5.60 5.92 -13.62
N GLY A 449 6.87 5.56 -13.86
CA GLY A 449 7.66 4.66 -13.01
C GLY A 449 9.12 4.53 -13.46
N ALA A 450 9.88 3.69 -12.75
CA ALA A 450 11.25 3.29 -13.03
C ALA A 450 11.42 1.79 -12.71
#